data_AF-R5BJE8-F1
#
_entry.id   AF-R5BJE8-F1
#
_cell.length_a   1.000
_cell.length_b   1.000
_cell.length_c   1.000
_cell.angle_alpha   90.00
_cell.angle_beta   90.00
_cell.angle_gamma   90.00
#
_symmetry.space_group_name_H-M   'P 1'
#
loop_
_entity.id
_entity.type
_entity.pdbx_description
1 polymer ?
#
loop_
_entity_poly.entity_id
_entity_poly.type
_entity_poly.pdbx_seq_one_letter_code
_entity_poly.pdbx_strand_id
1 'polypeptide(L)'
;MLNGQLKPAYNVQLAVHSEYIMGVGVFPNPTDTNTLIPFMQQLEGQYKQHFQYVVADAGYDSNENLAWLWAHDYKTCIKPSTYELSKTKKYKKDIGRADNMVYDEATDTFTCAKGRTLRFQYIRRNKSKTGFIKQNRVYRCENCNYCGLRKECQKLKFGKLPKGNKTIYIATDYRELLAKNKAVFDSDYGLQLRVNRSIQVEGAFGITKEDFEYTRFRHRGKVNVEKDLLLLAFGYNLLKLHNRIQKKRLGQRLFETNSAA
;
A
#
# COMPACT_ATOMS: atom_id res chain seq x y z
N MET A 1 -10.97 4.66 13.54
CA MET A 1 -10.55 4.12 14.86
C MET A 1 -10.24 5.30 15.75
N LEU A 2 -11.08 5.55 16.75
CA LEU A 2 -11.05 6.69 17.68
C LEU A 2 -11.02 6.17 19.14
N ASN A 3 -10.24 5.12 19.41
CA ASN A 3 -10.00 4.65 20.77
C ASN A 3 -8.53 4.97 21.12
N GLY A 4 -8.37 6.12 21.77
CA GLY A 4 -7.10 6.76 22.11
C GLY A 4 -6.35 6.12 23.28
N GLN A 5 -5.93 4.86 23.12
CA GLN A 5 -4.78 4.34 23.86
C GLN A 5 -3.73 3.91 22.85
N LEU A 6 -2.72 4.76 22.64
CA LEU A 6 -1.47 4.36 22.00
C LEU A 6 -0.85 3.29 22.90
N LYS A 7 -1.03 2.02 22.54
CA LYS A 7 -0.32 0.94 23.22
C LYS A 7 1.16 1.08 22.88
N PRO A 8 2.08 1.06 23.86
CA PRO A 8 3.51 1.01 23.59
C PRO A 8 3.80 -0.32 22.89
N ALA A 9 3.87 -0.27 21.57
CA ALA A 9 4.06 -1.43 20.71
C ALA A 9 4.99 -1.04 19.57
N TYR A 10 5.80 -2.00 19.13
CA TYR A 10 6.57 -1.85 17.92
C TYR A 10 5.74 -2.26 16.72
N ASN A 11 5.95 -1.56 15.61
CA ASN A 11 5.49 -2.02 14.33
C ASN A 11 6.51 -3.02 13.79
N VAL A 12 6.12 -4.29 13.75
CA VAL A 12 6.97 -5.42 13.34
C VAL A 12 6.67 -5.75 11.88
N GLN A 13 7.72 -5.83 11.07
CA GLN A 13 7.64 -6.22 9.67
C GLN A 13 8.37 -7.53 9.43
N LEU A 14 7.80 -8.37 8.59
CA LEU A 14 8.39 -9.63 8.15
C LEU A 14 8.46 -9.64 6.63
N ALA A 15 9.63 -10.00 6.10
CA ALA A 15 9.80 -10.36 4.70
C ALA A 15 9.86 -11.88 4.60
N VAL A 16 8.94 -12.47 3.82
CA VAL A 16 8.86 -13.91 3.63
C VAL A 16 9.05 -14.23 2.16
N HIS A 17 9.86 -15.23 1.87
CA HIS A 17 10.08 -15.73 0.51
C HIS A 17 10.21 -17.25 0.52
N SER A 18 9.43 -17.91 -0.33
CA SER A 18 9.36 -19.38 -0.38
C SER A 18 9.06 -20.00 1.00
N GLU A 19 8.13 -19.38 1.73
CA GLU A 19 7.74 -19.72 3.11
C GLU A 19 8.80 -19.49 4.20
N TYR A 20 10.00 -19.00 3.87
CA TYR A 20 11.04 -18.67 4.85
C TYR A 20 11.02 -17.19 5.18
N ILE A 21 11.16 -16.85 6.46
CA ILE A 21 11.39 -15.48 6.90
C ILE A 21 12.81 -15.10 6.50
N MET A 22 12.93 -14.17 5.54
CA MET A 22 14.23 -13.64 5.11
C MET A 22 14.62 -12.40 5.89
N GLY A 23 13.67 -11.64 6.44
CA GLY A 23 14.03 -10.47 7.23
C GLY A 23 12.95 -10.09 8.21
N VAL A 24 13.41 -9.44 9.27
CA VAL A 24 12.58 -8.88 10.32
C VAL A 24 12.94 -7.41 10.50
N GLY A 25 11.94 -6.57 10.75
CA GLY A 25 12.11 -5.14 10.95
C GLY A 25 11.29 -4.66 12.15
N VAL A 26 11.89 -3.78 12.96
CA VAL A 26 11.25 -3.19 14.14
C VAL A 26 11.21 -1.68 13.99
N PHE A 27 10.01 -1.13 13.85
CA PHE A 27 9.79 0.28 13.58
C PHE A 27 9.00 0.96 14.70
N PRO A 28 9.33 2.22 15.06
CA PRO A 28 8.53 3.01 15.99
C PRO A 28 7.29 3.63 15.33
N ASN A 29 7.17 3.50 14.00
CA ASN A 29 6.13 4.15 13.22
C ASN A 29 4.76 3.50 13.46
N PRO A 30 3.70 4.28 13.70
CA PRO A 30 2.36 3.73 13.91
C PRO A 30 1.71 3.16 12.65
N THR A 31 2.23 3.49 11.46
CA THR A 31 1.69 3.09 10.15
C THR A 31 2.78 2.46 9.30
N ASP A 32 2.41 1.46 8.50
CA ASP A 32 3.33 0.68 7.65
C ASP A 32 3.89 1.46 6.47
N THR A 33 3.25 2.56 6.08
CA THR A 33 3.62 3.29 4.86
C THR A 33 5.09 3.73 4.85
N ASN A 34 5.63 4.16 5.99
CA ASN A 34 7.00 4.66 6.06
C ASN A 34 8.02 3.57 6.47
N THR A 35 7.59 2.32 6.65
CA THR A 35 8.49 1.23 7.05
C THR A 35 9.08 0.50 5.85
N LEU A 36 8.42 0.55 4.68
CA LEU A 36 8.82 -0.20 3.49
C LEU A 36 10.21 0.14 2.99
N ILE A 37 10.49 1.41 2.71
CA ILE A 37 11.77 1.83 2.12
C ILE A 37 12.94 1.48 3.06
N PRO A 38 12.92 1.85 4.35
CA PRO A 38 13.97 1.43 5.27
C PRO A 38 14.12 -0.10 5.37
N PHE A 39 13.02 -0.84 5.30
CA PHE A 39 13.06 -2.30 5.38
C PHE A 39 13.65 -2.94 4.11
N MET A 40 13.32 -2.41 2.94
CA MET A 40 13.92 -2.86 1.67
C MET A 40 15.42 -2.58 1.64
N GLN A 41 15.85 -1.39 2.06
CA GLN A 41 17.27 -1.05 2.16
C GLN A 41 18.03 -1.98 3.12
N GLN A 42 17.40 -2.36 4.24
CA GLN A 42 17.96 -3.34 5.17
C GLN A 42 18.15 -4.70 4.48
N LEU A 43 17.13 -5.18 3.75
CA LEU A 43 17.20 -6.46 3.03
C LEU A 43 18.26 -6.46 1.93
N GLU A 44 18.35 -5.38 1.15
CA GLU A 44 19.38 -5.21 0.11
C GLU A 44 20.79 -5.28 0.71
N GLY A 45 21.02 -4.59 1.83
CA GLY A 45 22.32 -4.60 2.52
C GLY A 45 22.70 -5.98 3.07
N GLN A 46 21.71 -6.75 3.54
CA GLN A 46 21.91 -8.09 4.09
C GLN A 46 22.20 -9.13 3.01
N TYR A 47 21.39 -9.17 1.95
CA TYR A 47 21.44 -10.24 0.95
C TYR A 47 22.33 -9.90 -0.25
N LYS A 48 22.63 -8.62 -0.49
CA LYS A 48 23.37 -8.15 -1.68
C LYS A 48 22.79 -8.69 -3.00
N GLN A 49 21.49 -8.97 -3.00
CA GLN A 49 20.74 -9.51 -4.11
C GLN A 49 19.51 -8.64 -4.36
N HIS A 50 19.15 -8.49 -5.63
CA HIS A 50 17.98 -7.74 -6.04
C HIS A 50 16.74 -8.64 -6.09
N PHE A 51 15.66 -8.24 -5.42
CA PHE A 51 14.40 -8.97 -5.49
C PHE A 51 13.58 -8.49 -6.69
N GLN A 52 12.96 -9.40 -7.42
CA GLN A 52 12.22 -9.02 -8.63
C GLN A 52 10.85 -8.37 -8.32
N TYR A 53 10.11 -8.95 -7.36
CA TYR A 53 8.75 -8.55 -7.02
C TYR A 53 8.62 -8.18 -5.55
N VAL A 54 8.03 -7.01 -5.28
CA VAL A 54 7.61 -6.59 -3.94
C VAL A 54 6.09 -6.69 -3.85
N VAL A 55 5.62 -7.64 -3.02
CA VAL A 55 4.19 -7.93 -2.82
C VAL A 55 3.81 -7.52 -1.41
N ALA A 56 2.87 -6.59 -1.28
CA ALA A 56 2.52 -6.00 0.01
C ALA A 56 1.04 -5.61 0.11
N ASP A 57 0.57 -5.42 1.34
CA ASP A 57 -0.80 -4.99 1.63
C ASP A 57 -1.00 -3.49 1.43
N ALA A 58 -2.27 -3.08 1.54
CA ALA A 58 -2.71 -1.70 1.31
C ALA A 58 -2.09 -0.66 2.23
N GLY A 59 -1.57 -1.05 3.40
CA GLY A 59 -0.84 -0.15 4.30
C GLY A 59 0.44 0.42 3.69
N TYR A 60 0.99 -0.26 2.68
CA TYR A 60 2.22 0.10 2.00
C TYR A 60 2.03 0.93 0.73
N ASP A 61 0.80 1.10 0.27
CA ASP A 61 0.49 1.90 -0.91
C ASP A 61 0.71 3.39 -0.63
N SER A 62 1.74 3.96 -1.26
CA SER A 62 1.96 5.40 -1.29
C SER A 62 2.75 5.83 -2.53
N ASN A 63 2.64 7.12 -2.87
CA ASN A 63 3.42 7.69 -3.97
C ASN A 63 4.92 7.55 -3.74
N GLU A 64 5.36 7.81 -2.51
CA GLU A 64 6.78 7.72 -2.16
C GLU A 64 7.31 6.29 -2.28
N ASN A 65 6.58 5.30 -1.77
CA ASN A 65 6.98 3.90 -1.85
C ASN A 65 7.03 3.39 -3.28
N LEU A 66 5.97 3.62 -4.06
CA LEU A 66 5.94 3.18 -5.45
C LEU A 66 7.01 3.89 -6.29
N ALA A 67 7.24 5.19 -6.06
CA ALA A 67 8.28 5.93 -6.78
C ALA A 67 9.67 5.39 -6.44
N TRP A 68 9.96 5.13 -5.16
CA TRP A 68 11.23 4.57 -4.72
C TRP A 68 11.45 3.16 -5.31
N LEU A 69 10.46 2.27 -5.20
CA LEU A 69 10.54 0.91 -5.75
C LEU A 69 10.77 0.92 -7.25
N TRP A 70 10.05 1.78 -7.99
CA TRP A 70 10.21 1.89 -9.43
C TRP A 70 11.59 2.43 -9.82
N ALA A 71 12.12 3.40 -9.07
CA ALA A 71 13.44 3.96 -9.31
C ALA A 71 14.59 2.98 -9.00
N HIS A 72 14.32 1.92 -8.24
CA HIS A 72 15.28 0.85 -7.92
C HIS A 72 14.94 -0.45 -8.67
N ASP A 73 14.24 -0.37 -9.81
CA ASP A 73 13.95 -1.51 -10.69
C ASP A 73 13.18 -2.68 -10.02
N TYR A 74 12.35 -2.38 -9.02
CA TYR A 74 11.42 -3.35 -8.44
C TYR A 74 10.11 -3.40 -9.21
N LYS A 75 9.60 -4.61 -9.48
CA LYS A 75 8.21 -4.80 -9.88
C LYS A 75 7.33 -4.82 -8.64
N THR A 76 6.20 -4.13 -8.70
CA THR A 76 5.31 -3.98 -7.54
C THR A 76 4.00 -4.71 -7.76
N CYS A 77 3.56 -5.40 -6.72
CA CYS A 77 2.22 -6.00 -6.61
C CYS A 77 1.64 -5.63 -5.24
N ILE A 78 1.50 -4.33 -5.02
CA ILE A 78 0.99 -3.75 -3.77
C ILE A 78 -0.51 -3.52 -3.92
N LYS A 79 -1.29 -3.96 -2.93
CA LYS A 79 -2.74 -3.72 -2.93
C LYS A 79 -3.03 -2.22 -2.89
N PRO A 80 -3.72 -1.64 -3.88
CA PRO A 80 -4.09 -0.23 -3.79
C PRO A 80 -4.94 0.05 -2.55
N SER A 81 -4.65 1.12 -1.83
CA SER A 81 -5.39 1.59 -0.65
C SER A 81 -6.87 1.83 -0.94
N THR A 82 -7.18 2.20 -2.18
CA THR A 82 -8.55 2.43 -2.66
C THR A 82 -9.24 1.17 -3.20
N TYR A 83 -8.57 0.02 -3.24
CA TYR A 83 -9.06 -1.18 -3.92
C TYR A 83 -10.42 -1.65 -3.41
N GLU A 84 -10.58 -1.89 -2.11
CA GLU A 84 -11.88 -2.33 -1.57
C GLU A 84 -12.95 -1.24 -1.66
N LEU A 85 -12.57 0.01 -1.43
CA LEU A 85 -13.47 1.15 -1.55
C LEU A 85 -14.00 1.28 -2.98
N SER A 86 -13.16 1.06 -3.98
CA SER A 86 -13.48 1.19 -5.40
C SER A 86 -14.55 0.20 -5.88
N LYS A 87 -14.71 -0.94 -5.19
CA LYS A 87 -15.75 -1.92 -5.48
C LYS A 87 -17.13 -1.48 -5.02
N THR A 88 -17.21 -0.59 -4.01
CA THR A 88 -18.48 -0.17 -3.44
C THR A 88 -19.30 0.71 -4.39
N LYS A 89 -20.63 0.51 -4.40
CA LYS A 89 -21.56 1.34 -5.21
C LYS A 89 -21.40 2.84 -4.92
N LYS A 90 -21.19 3.19 -3.65
CA LYS A 90 -20.99 4.58 -3.19
C LYS A 90 -19.78 5.22 -3.86
N TYR A 91 -18.65 4.52 -3.95
CA TYR A 91 -17.45 5.04 -4.57
C TYR A 91 -17.62 5.23 -6.08
N LYS A 92 -18.21 4.24 -6.76
CA LYS A 92 -18.44 4.28 -8.21
C LYS A 92 -19.41 5.39 -8.63
N LYS A 93 -20.40 5.70 -7.78
CA LYS A 93 -21.40 6.75 -8.02
C LYS A 93 -21.00 8.12 -7.45
N ASP A 94 -19.85 8.25 -6.80
CA ASP A 94 -19.42 9.51 -6.19
C ASP A 94 -18.99 10.51 -7.29
N ILE A 95 -19.93 11.36 -7.71
CA ILE A 95 -19.70 12.49 -8.65
C ILE A 95 -18.65 13.50 -8.13
N GLY A 96 -18.31 13.39 -6.85
CA GLY A 96 -17.28 14.12 -6.14
C GLY A 96 -15.86 13.78 -6.60
N ARG A 97 -15.63 12.56 -7.06
CA ARG A 97 -14.27 12.05 -7.35
C ARG A 97 -13.79 12.42 -8.75
N ALA A 98 -12.51 12.77 -8.86
CA ALA A 98 -11.88 12.99 -10.14
C ALA A 98 -11.85 11.72 -11.01
N ASP A 99 -11.75 10.54 -10.40
CA ASP A 99 -11.74 9.26 -11.12
C ASP A 99 -13.07 8.95 -11.82
N ASN A 100 -14.16 9.60 -11.40
CA ASN A 100 -15.50 9.45 -11.99
C ASN A 100 -15.87 10.64 -12.90
N MET A 101 -14.93 11.55 -13.17
CA MET A 101 -15.11 12.67 -14.09
C MET A 101 -14.56 12.31 -15.46
N VAL A 102 -15.17 12.88 -16.51
CA VAL A 102 -14.60 12.80 -17.86
C VAL A 102 -13.38 13.72 -17.91
N TYR A 103 -12.25 13.20 -18.36
CA TYR A 103 -11.02 13.94 -18.61
C TYR A 103 -10.81 14.06 -20.11
N ASP A 104 -10.56 15.28 -20.58
CA ASP A 104 -10.21 15.58 -21.96
C ASP A 104 -8.72 15.92 -22.03
N GLU A 105 -7.95 15.06 -22.70
CA GLU A 105 -6.51 15.19 -22.89
C GLU A 105 -6.14 16.36 -23.81
N ALA A 106 -6.97 16.69 -24.80
CA ALA A 106 -6.66 17.73 -25.77
C ALA A 106 -6.71 19.13 -25.14
N THR A 107 -7.63 19.34 -24.19
CA THR A 107 -7.80 20.63 -23.51
C THR A 107 -7.21 20.65 -22.09
N ASP A 108 -6.69 19.53 -21.58
CA ASP A 108 -6.28 19.33 -20.18
C ASP A 108 -7.36 19.80 -19.20
N THR A 109 -8.58 19.29 -19.39
CA THR A 109 -9.73 19.67 -18.55
C THR A 109 -10.52 18.48 -18.04
N PHE A 110 -11.18 18.67 -16.89
CA PHE A 110 -12.15 17.71 -16.36
C PHE A 110 -13.56 18.27 -16.45
N THR A 111 -14.53 17.42 -16.77
CA THR A 111 -15.95 17.79 -16.81
C THR A 111 -16.66 17.24 -15.58
N CYS A 112 -17.30 18.11 -14.81
CA CYS A 112 -18.10 17.68 -13.66
C CYS A 112 -19.45 17.09 -14.09
N ALA A 113 -20.15 16.41 -13.17
CA ALA A 113 -21.48 15.83 -13.43
C ALA A 113 -22.57 16.84 -13.85
N LYS A 114 -22.36 18.15 -13.64
CA LYS A 114 -23.25 19.21 -14.13
C LYS A 114 -22.82 19.77 -15.51
N GLY A 115 -21.84 19.16 -16.17
CA GLY A 115 -21.30 19.59 -17.46
C GLY A 115 -20.36 20.81 -17.41
N ARG A 116 -20.00 21.29 -16.21
CA ARG A 116 -19.07 22.44 -16.06
C ARG A 116 -17.61 21.99 -16.09
N THR A 117 -16.76 22.79 -16.71
CA THR A 117 -15.34 22.50 -16.91
C THR A 117 -14.49 22.87 -15.68
N LEU A 118 -13.51 22.03 -15.38
CA LEU A 118 -12.45 22.26 -14.42
C LEU A 118 -11.14 22.42 -15.19
N ARG A 119 -10.54 23.61 -15.09
CA ARG A 119 -9.30 23.94 -15.78
C ARG A 119 -8.10 23.80 -14.85
N PHE A 120 -6.96 23.46 -15.41
CA PHE A 120 -5.69 23.52 -14.71
C PHE A 120 -5.45 24.95 -14.17
N GLN A 121 -4.84 25.04 -12.98
CA GLN A 121 -4.53 26.31 -12.33
C GLN A 121 -3.04 26.41 -12.02
N TYR A 122 -2.51 25.46 -11.26
CA TYR A 122 -1.10 25.45 -10.85
C TYR A 122 -0.69 24.07 -10.34
N ILE A 123 0.62 23.86 -10.18
CA ILE A 123 1.18 22.67 -9.51
C ILE A 123 1.40 23.00 -8.04
N ARG A 124 0.80 22.21 -7.15
CA ARG A 124 1.05 22.28 -5.71
C ARG A 124 2.08 21.24 -5.30
N ARG A 125 3.19 21.70 -4.74
CA ARG A 125 4.23 20.85 -4.16
C ARG A 125 4.06 20.79 -2.64
N ASN A 126 4.04 19.60 -2.05
CA ASN A 126 4.07 19.42 -0.60
C ASN A 126 5.19 18.44 -0.25
N LYS A 127 6.01 18.81 0.75
CA LYS A 127 7.09 17.96 1.26
C LYS A 127 6.55 17.07 2.39
N SER A 128 6.81 15.77 2.33
CA SER A 128 6.49 14.83 3.40
C SER A 128 7.52 14.94 4.54
N LYS A 129 7.25 14.25 5.66
CA LYS A 129 8.19 14.20 6.80
C LYS A 129 9.53 13.53 6.44
N THR A 130 9.52 12.61 5.49
CA THR A 130 10.69 11.90 4.95
C THR A 130 11.46 12.72 3.92
N GLY A 131 10.93 13.88 3.52
CA GLY A 131 11.56 14.78 2.55
C GLY A 131 11.09 14.59 1.11
N PHE A 132 10.28 13.57 0.83
CA PHE A 132 9.70 13.33 -0.48
C PHE A 132 8.78 14.49 -0.93
N ILE A 133 8.97 14.96 -2.16
CA ILE A 133 8.21 16.08 -2.72
C ILE A 133 7.06 15.53 -3.56
N LYS A 134 5.84 15.60 -3.01
CA LYS A 134 4.62 15.25 -3.74
C LYS A 134 4.15 16.42 -4.59
N GLN A 135 4.05 16.21 -5.90
CA GLN A 135 3.49 17.17 -6.84
C GLN A 135 2.02 16.82 -7.14
N ASN A 136 1.13 17.81 -7.09
CA ASN A 136 -0.25 17.64 -7.52
C ASN A 136 -0.63 18.76 -8.48
N ARG A 137 -1.15 18.40 -9.65
CA ARG A 137 -1.82 19.34 -10.55
C ARG A 137 -3.17 19.72 -9.95
N VAL A 138 -3.41 21.02 -9.80
CA VAL A 138 -4.64 21.55 -9.21
C VAL A 138 -5.57 22.01 -10.33
N TYR A 139 -6.76 21.43 -10.37
CA TYR A 139 -7.81 21.82 -11.31
C TYR A 139 -8.98 22.44 -10.55
N ARG A 140 -9.52 23.55 -11.06
CA ARG A 140 -10.62 24.27 -10.43
C ARG A 140 -11.77 24.45 -11.41
N CYS A 141 -12.97 24.18 -10.91
CA CYS A 141 -14.21 24.43 -11.63
C CYS A 141 -14.40 25.93 -11.87
N GLU A 142 -14.85 26.30 -13.07
CA GLU A 142 -15.08 27.69 -13.45
C GLU A 142 -16.09 28.37 -12.50
N ASN A 143 -17.22 27.70 -12.23
CA ASN A 143 -18.25 28.24 -11.37
C ASN A 143 -19.06 27.12 -10.69
N CYS A 144 -19.18 27.16 -9.36
CA CYS A 144 -20.03 26.25 -8.58
C CYS A 144 -21.22 26.96 -7.91
N ASN A 145 -21.45 28.24 -8.21
CA ASN A 145 -22.59 28.99 -7.69
C ASN A 145 -23.90 28.39 -8.20
N TYR A 146 -24.90 28.41 -7.32
CA TYR A 146 -26.25 27.87 -7.56
C TYR A 146 -26.25 26.45 -8.18
N CYS A 147 -25.32 25.60 -7.75
CA CYS A 147 -25.22 24.22 -8.22
C CYS A 147 -26.07 23.28 -7.37
N GLY A 148 -27.16 22.74 -7.93
CA GLY A 148 -28.02 21.74 -7.26
C GLY A 148 -27.29 20.48 -6.79
N LEU A 149 -26.22 20.07 -7.49
CA LEU A 149 -25.42 18.89 -7.15
C LEU A 149 -24.33 19.17 -6.09
N ARG A 150 -24.27 20.37 -5.49
CA ARG A 150 -23.14 20.76 -4.63
C ARG A 150 -22.99 19.89 -3.38
N LYS A 151 -24.11 19.46 -2.77
CA LYS A 151 -24.13 18.59 -1.58
C LYS A 151 -23.49 17.22 -1.84
N GLU A 152 -23.71 16.67 -3.02
CA GLU A 152 -23.16 15.36 -3.43
C GLU A 152 -21.74 15.49 -4.01
N CYS A 153 -21.45 16.61 -4.68
CA CYS A 153 -20.21 16.83 -5.41
C CYS A 153 -19.04 17.35 -4.56
N GLN A 154 -19.31 18.04 -3.44
CA GLN A 154 -18.29 18.59 -2.54
C GLN A 154 -18.51 18.11 -1.10
N LYS A 155 -17.48 17.51 -0.51
CA LYS A 155 -17.52 17.09 0.90
C LYS A 155 -17.66 18.30 1.82
N LEU A 156 -18.43 18.14 2.90
CA LEU A 156 -18.56 19.13 3.95
C LEU A 156 -17.18 19.43 4.57
N LYS A 157 -16.93 20.70 4.87
CA LYS A 157 -15.76 21.16 5.63
C LYS A 157 -16.25 21.80 6.91
N PHE A 158 -15.80 21.28 8.06
CA PHE A 158 -16.24 21.75 9.39
C PHE A 158 -17.78 21.79 9.51
N GLY A 159 -18.45 20.73 9.04
CA GLY A 159 -19.91 20.60 9.08
C GLY A 159 -20.68 21.47 8.06
N LYS A 160 -20.00 22.32 7.28
CA LYS A 160 -20.64 23.24 6.32
C LYS A 160 -20.28 22.91 4.87
N LEU A 161 -21.21 23.17 3.95
CA LEU A 161 -20.90 23.06 2.53
C LEU A 161 -19.87 24.11 2.11
N PRO A 162 -18.84 23.74 1.33
CA PRO A 162 -17.87 24.71 0.83
C PRO A 162 -18.54 25.77 -0.06
N LYS A 163 -18.29 27.05 0.24
CA LYS A 163 -18.76 28.19 -0.57
C LYS A 163 -17.97 28.40 -1.86
N GLY A 164 -16.76 27.85 -1.97
CA GLY A 164 -15.88 27.99 -3.12
C GLY A 164 -16.15 27.00 -4.26
N ASN A 165 -15.49 27.26 -5.40
CA ASN A 165 -15.49 26.35 -6.54
C ASN A 165 -14.81 25.02 -6.22
N LYS A 166 -15.35 23.95 -6.79
CA LYS A 166 -14.75 22.62 -6.66
C LYS A 166 -13.32 22.66 -7.16
N THR A 167 -12.42 22.13 -6.34
CA THR A 167 -11.00 22.00 -6.67
C THR A 167 -10.62 20.54 -6.49
N ILE A 168 -9.99 19.94 -7.50
CA ILE A 168 -9.45 18.58 -7.46
C ILE A 168 -7.92 18.64 -7.54
N TYR A 169 -7.28 17.64 -6.94
CA TYR A 169 -5.83 17.53 -6.87
C TYR A 169 -5.44 16.20 -7.48
N ILE A 170 -4.64 16.26 -8.55
CA ILE A 170 -4.25 15.09 -9.34
C ILE A 170 -2.75 14.89 -9.17
N ALA A 171 -2.37 13.80 -8.52
CA ALA A 171 -0.99 13.35 -8.48
C ALA A 171 -0.73 12.49 -9.73
N THR A 172 -0.27 13.11 -10.81
CA THR A 172 -0.06 12.44 -12.10
C THR A 172 0.95 11.30 -11.96
N ASP A 173 2.13 11.57 -11.41
CA ASP A 173 3.19 10.58 -11.19
C ASP A 173 2.69 9.37 -10.40
N TYR A 174 1.91 9.62 -9.34
CA TYR A 174 1.34 8.54 -8.53
C TYR A 174 0.31 7.71 -9.31
N ARG A 175 -0.53 8.35 -10.14
CA ARG A 175 -1.51 7.64 -10.96
C ARG A 175 -0.85 6.75 -12.00
N GLU A 176 0.23 7.22 -12.62
CA GLU A 176 1.03 6.42 -13.54
C GLU A 176 1.66 5.22 -12.84
N LEU A 177 2.33 5.43 -11.70
CA LEU A 177 2.90 4.35 -10.89
C LEU A 177 1.83 3.35 -10.44
N LEU A 178 0.66 3.84 -10.03
CA LEU A 178 -0.46 2.99 -9.62
C LEU A 178 -1.02 2.20 -10.81
N ALA A 179 -1.06 2.76 -12.02
CA ALA A 179 -1.48 2.05 -13.22
C ALA A 179 -0.50 0.92 -13.57
N LYS A 180 0.81 1.18 -13.48
CA LYS A 180 1.85 0.16 -13.69
C LYS A 180 1.76 -0.96 -12.64
N ASN A 181 1.59 -0.62 -11.36
CA ASN A 181 1.36 -1.59 -10.29
C ASN A 181 0.06 -2.39 -10.53
N LYS A 182 -1.02 -1.75 -10.98
CA LYS A 182 -2.29 -2.42 -11.31
C LYS A 182 -2.16 -3.42 -12.43
N ALA A 183 -1.41 -3.11 -13.48
CA ALA A 183 -1.17 -4.04 -14.58
C ALA A 183 -0.57 -5.37 -14.09
N VAL A 184 0.33 -5.32 -13.09
CA VAL A 184 0.83 -6.53 -12.44
C VAL A 184 -0.21 -7.11 -11.49
N PHE A 185 -0.81 -6.30 -10.61
CA PHE A 185 -1.75 -6.71 -9.56
C PHE A 185 -2.97 -7.48 -10.09
N ASP A 186 -3.50 -7.05 -11.23
CA ASP A 186 -4.69 -7.61 -11.88
C ASP A 186 -4.35 -8.79 -12.83
N SER A 187 -3.07 -9.06 -13.11
CA SER A 187 -2.66 -10.23 -13.91
C SER A 187 -2.80 -11.55 -13.14
N ASP A 188 -2.87 -12.67 -13.86
CA ASP A 188 -2.91 -14.02 -13.25
C ASP A 188 -1.69 -14.28 -12.36
N TYR A 189 -0.50 -13.85 -12.81
CA TYR A 189 0.70 -13.95 -12.00
C TYR A 189 0.63 -13.06 -10.75
N GLY A 190 0.07 -11.85 -10.86
CA GLY A 190 -0.21 -10.99 -9.72
C GLY A 190 -1.19 -11.61 -8.73
N LEU A 191 -2.22 -12.29 -9.21
CA LEU A 191 -3.14 -13.06 -8.37
C LEU A 191 -2.41 -14.17 -7.62
N GLN A 192 -1.58 -14.95 -8.31
CA GLN A 192 -0.76 -15.99 -7.68
C GLN A 192 0.18 -15.42 -6.61
N LEU A 193 0.86 -14.31 -6.90
CA LEU A 193 1.72 -13.61 -5.94
C LEU A 193 0.95 -13.17 -4.69
N ARG A 194 -0.26 -12.63 -4.85
CA ARG A 194 -1.09 -12.17 -3.72
C ARG A 194 -1.60 -13.32 -2.86
N VAL A 195 -2.04 -14.41 -3.48
CA VAL A 195 -2.44 -15.61 -2.74
C VAL A 195 -1.24 -16.17 -1.96
N ASN A 196 -0.07 -16.25 -2.61
CA ASN A 196 1.15 -16.66 -1.95
C ASN A 196 1.57 -15.73 -0.82
N ARG A 197 1.44 -14.40 -0.97
CA ARG A 197 1.69 -13.45 0.11
C ARG A 197 0.81 -13.74 1.31
N SER A 198 -0.49 -13.96 1.11
CA SER A 198 -1.41 -14.31 2.21
C SER A 198 -0.98 -15.61 2.88
N ILE A 199 -0.81 -16.71 2.11
CA ILE A 199 -0.39 -18.00 2.66
C ILE A 199 0.93 -17.90 3.43
N GLN A 200 1.94 -17.24 2.85
CA GLN A 200 3.29 -17.23 3.40
C GLN A 200 3.42 -16.25 4.58
N VAL A 201 2.99 -15.00 4.42
CA VAL A 201 3.16 -13.95 5.44
C VAL A 201 2.15 -14.10 6.57
N GLU A 202 0.86 -14.28 6.26
CA GLU A 202 -0.16 -14.48 7.31
C GLU A 202 0.05 -15.83 7.98
N GLY A 203 0.48 -16.86 7.25
CA GLY A 203 0.89 -18.13 7.83
C GLY A 203 2.10 -17.99 8.77
N ALA A 204 3.11 -17.19 8.42
CA ALA A 204 4.23 -16.91 9.33
C ALA A 204 3.77 -16.21 10.62
N PHE A 205 2.97 -15.16 10.50
CA PHE A 205 2.43 -14.48 11.68
C PHE A 205 1.48 -15.36 12.51
N GLY A 206 0.63 -16.16 11.86
CA GLY A 206 -0.32 -17.05 12.50
C GLY A 206 0.37 -18.13 13.32
N ILE A 207 1.28 -18.89 12.71
CA ILE A 207 2.08 -19.92 13.39
C ILE A 207 2.86 -19.30 14.56
N THR A 208 3.49 -18.15 14.33
CA THR A 208 4.30 -17.50 15.36
C THR A 208 3.46 -17.04 16.55
N LYS A 209 2.24 -16.54 16.32
CA LYS A 209 1.40 -15.99 17.40
C LYS A 209 0.57 -17.06 18.10
N GLU A 210 -0.02 -17.96 17.35
CA GLU A 210 -0.96 -18.97 17.86
C GLU A 210 -0.20 -20.25 18.24
N ASP A 211 0.52 -20.88 17.29
CA ASP A 211 1.16 -22.18 17.55
C ASP A 211 2.37 -22.06 18.49
N PHE A 212 3.17 -21.00 18.34
CA PHE A 212 4.31 -20.76 19.25
C PHE A 212 3.92 -19.91 20.47
N GLU A 213 2.66 -19.48 20.55
CA GLU A 213 2.12 -18.61 21.61
C GLU A 213 2.95 -17.31 21.82
N TYR A 214 3.69 -16.87 20.78
CA TYR A 214 4.57 -15.71 20.86
C TYR A 214 3.79 -14.42 20.61
N THR A 215 3.01 -14.02 21.61
CA THR A 215 2.11 -12.85 21.51
C THR A 215 2.71 -11.56 22.08
N ARG A 216 3.81 -11.64 22.85
CA ARG A 216 4.47 -10.50 23.49
C ARG A 216 5.99 -10.67 23.51
N PHE A 217 6.70 -9.57 23.31
CA PHE A 217 8.15 -9.50 23.51
C PHE A 217 8.51 -9.60 24.98
N ARG A 218 9.57 -10.36 25.26
CA ARG A 218 10.09 -10.55 26.62
C ARG A 218 11.09 -9.45 26.98
N HIS A 219 11.73 -8.86 25.98
CA HIS A 219 12.71 -7.80 26.17
C HIS A 219 12.18 -6.42 25.76
N ARG A 220 12.82 -5.38 26.28
CA ARG A 220 12.56 -3.98 25.95
C ARG A 220 13.75 -3.38 25.19
N GLY A 221 13.46 -2.31 24.44
CA GLY A 221 14.42 -1.65 23.57
C GLY A 221 14.50 -2.30 22.19
N LYS A 222 14.61 -1.47 21.14
CA LYS A 222 14.58 -1.89 19.74
C LYS A 222 15.55 -3.05 19.45
N VAL A 223 16.81 -2.92 19.89
CA VAL A 223 17.87 -3.90 19.64
C VAL A 223 17.54 -5.27 20.22
N ASN A 224 17.01 -5.33 21.44
CA ASN A 224 16.69 -6.62 22.07
C ASN A 224 15.45 -7.26 21.45
N VAL A 225 14.43 -6.44 21.12
CA VAL A 225 13.24 -6.92 20.41
C VAL A 225 13.60 -7.44 19.01
N GLU A 226 14.54 -6.81 18.32
CA GLU A 226 15.04 -7.28 17.03
C GLU A 226 15.77 -8.62 17.16
N LYS A 227 16.61 -8.80 18.19
CA LYS A 227 17.26 -10.09 18.49
C LYS A 227 16.24 -11.20 18.77
N ASP A 228 15.20 -10.90 19.55
CA ASP A 228 14.09 -11.84 19.82
C ASP A 228 13.42 -12.30 18.52
N LEU A 229 13.13 -11.35 17.62
CA LEU A 229 12.52 -11.65 16.32
C LEU A 229 13.45 -12.47 15.42
N LEU A 230 14.75 -12.21 15.44
CA LEU A 230 15.72 -13.00 14.68
C LEU A 230 15.77 -14.45 15.17
N LEU A 231 15.78 -14.67 16.48
CA LEU A 231 15.73 -16.03 17.06
C LEU A 231 14.42 -16.75 16.71
N LEU A 232 13.30 -16.03 16.77
CA LEU A 232 11.99 -16.54 16.37
C LEU A 232 11.94 -16.91 14.89
N ALA A 233 12.47 -16.05 14.02
CA ALA A 233 12.57 -16.29 12.59
C ALA A 233 13.48 -17.50 12.28
N PHE A 234 14.59 -17.63 13.00
CA PHE A 234 15.49 -18.78 12.87
C PHE A 234 14.78 -20.09 13.22
N GLY A 235 14.11 -20.15 14.39
CA GLY A 235 13.35 -21.32 14.81
C GLY A 235 12.22 -21.67 13.83
N TYR A 236 11.46 -20.66 13.39
CA TYR A 236 10.43 -20.81 12.36
C TYR A 236 11.00 -21.41 11.07
N ASN A 237 12.12 -20.88 10.59
CA ASN A 237 12.76 -21.33 9.35
C ASN A 237 13.28 -22.76 9.45
N LEU A 238 13.85 -23.17 10.60
CA LEU A 238 14.28 -24.56 10.82
C LEU A 238 13.10 -25.52 10.75
N LEU A 239 12.00 -25.21 11.45
CA LEU A 239 10.80 -26.02 11.42
C LEU A 239 10.20 -26.06 10.01
N LYS A 240 10.20 -24.93 9.29
CA LYS A 240 9.73 -24.85 7.91
C LYS A 240 10.58 -25.71 6.99
N LEU A 241 11.89 -25.68 7.12
CA LEU A 241 12.82 -26.50 6.35
C LEU A 241 12.56 -27.98 6.58
N HIS A 242 12.47 -28.41 7.84
CA HIS A 242 12.12 -29.80 8.18
C HIS A 242 10.81 -30.23 7.51
N ASN A 243 9.75 -29.43 7.67
CA ASN A 243 8.44 -29.73 7.09
C ASN A 243 8.45 -29.78 5.55
N ARG A 244 9.23 -28.92 4.89
CA ARG A 244 9.37 -28.93 3.43
C ARG A 244 10.15 -30.15 2.94
N ILE A 245 11.16 -30.60 3.67
CA ILE A 245 11.87 -31.85 3.39
C ILE A 245 10.90 -33.04 3.47
N GLN A 246 10.17 -33.18 4.58
CA GLN A 246 9.24 -34.30 4.79
C GLN A 246 8.12 -34.33 3.72
N LYS A 247 7.62 -33.16 3.32
CA LYS A 247 6.59 -33.04 2.28
C LYS A 247 7.15 -33.04 0.84
N LYS A 248 8.47 -33.21 0.65
CA LYS A 248 9.15 -33.15 -0.67
C LYS A 248 8.85 -31.86 -1.46
N ARG A 249 8.71 -30.73 -0.77
CA ARG A 249 8.41 -29.41 -1.36
C ARG A 249 9.64 -28.52 -1.47
N LEU A 250 10.86 -29.07 -1.39
CA LEU A 250 12.06 -28.28 -1.64
C LEU A 250 12.06 -27.76 -3.08
N GLY A 251 12.57 -26.55 -3.31
CA GLY A 251 12.56 -25.89 -4.63
C GLY A 251 11.23 -25.25 -5.05
N GLN A 252 10.09 -25.68 -4.48
CA GLN A 252 8.80 -25.03 -4.71
C GLN A 252 8.76 -23.63 -4.07
N ARG A 253 8.74 -22.57 -4.88
CA ARG A 253 8.76 -21.17 -4.38
C ARG A 253 7.37 -20.59 -4.15
N LEU A 254 6.44 -20.96 -5.02
CA LEU A 254 5.06 -20.51 -5.02
C LEU A 254 4.13 -21.73 -5.00
N PHE A 255 3.04 -21.60 -4.26
CA PHE A 255 1.88 -22.46 -4.39
C PHE A 255 1.13 -22.10 -5.67
N GLU A 256 0.66 -23.12 -6.37
CA GLU A 256 -0.23 -22.92 -7.51
C GLU A 256 -1.59 -22.47 -7.01
N THR A 257 -2.13 -21.45 -7.65
CA THR A 257 -3.54 -21.09 -7.46
C THR A 257 -4.34 -21.98 -8.37
N ASN A 258 -5.27 -22.77 -7.81
CA ASN A 258 -6.28 -23.43 -8.64
C ASN A 258 -6.95 -22.33 -9.47
N SER A 259 -6.74 -22.36 -10.77
CA SER A 259 -7.53 -21.58 -11.71
C SER A 259 -8.97 -22.02 -11.50
N ALA A 260 -9.77 -21.18 -10.85
CA ALA A 260 -11.21 -21.31 -10.96
C ALA A 260 -11.53 -21.08 -12.44
N ALA A 261 -11.76 -22.18 -13.15
CA ALA A 261 -12.40 -22.20 -14.46
C ALA A 261 -13.82 -21.61 -14.36
#